data_AF-A0A937PC42-F1
#
_entry.id   AF-A0A937PC42-F1
#
_cell.length_a   1.000
_cell.length_b   1.000
_cell.length_c   1.000
_cell.angle_alpha   90.00
_cell.angle_beta   90.00
_cell.angle_gamma   90.00
#
_symmetry.space_group_name_H-M   'P 1'
#
loop_
_entity.id
_entity.type
_entity.pdbx_description
1 polymer ?
#
loop_
_entity_poly.entity_id
_entity_poly.type
_entity_poly.pdbx_seq_one_letter_code
_entity_poly.pdbx_strand_id
1 'polypeptide(L)'
;MKRWIIIVILAGASLFFYLNFLNTNAQLYTVEAELNSIKVQLESTRTEMEATKGEVDATKTELEVVMVKIASTETELQSIKGQLQSAETELASASASLGTIQAEMDEKETELVELQISYEGLMTGHGYTITDPTYSEMMRFLKDDDTDKAEYIKGEYECTGFATDLCNRAEEKGIRCGYVSIRFPDGRGHTIVAFDTIDKGLIYFEPQYDDPVEIEIGKPFYQCVVPSGGYTYEKSDQDDTILEVLIAW
;
A
#
# COMPACT_ATOMS: atom_id res chain seq x y z
N MET A 1 137.91 46.64 -2.08
CA MET A 1 136.85 45.66 -2.46
C MET A 1 135.95 45.24 -1.30
N LYS A 2 136.45 44.81 -0.12
CA LYS A 2 135.62 44.26 0.99
C LYS A 2 134.52 45.20 1.56
N ARG A 3 134.76 46.51 1.70
CA ARG A 3 133.76 47.48 2.21
C ARG A 3 132.54 47.66 1.30
N TRP A 4 132.74 47.69 -0.02
CA TRP A 4 131.67 47.84 -1.01
C TRP A 4 130.77 46.59 -1.06
N ILE A 5 131.35 45.40 -0.88
CA ILE A 5 130.61 44.13 -0.81
C ILE A 5 129.65 44.12 0.40
N ILE A 6 130.09 44.60 1.57
CA ILE A 6 129.24 44.68 2.77
C ILE A 6 128.06 45.65 2.58
N ILE A 7 128.29 46.80 1.95
CA ILE A 7 127.22 47.79 1.67
C ILE A 7 126.17 47.21 0.73
N VAL A 8 126.59 46.50 -0.33
CA VAL A 8 125.66 45.86 -1.29
C VAL A 8 124.86 44.73 -0.61
N ILE A 9 125.49 43.92 0.24
CA ILE A 9 124.79 42.87 1.02
C ILE A 9 123.77 43.48 1.98
N LEU A 10 124.13 44.55 2.71
CA LEU A 10 123.23 45.24 3.62
C LEU A 10 122.06 45.93 2.90
N ALA A 11 122.31 46.55 1.74
CA ALA A 11 121.27 47.14 0.90
C ALA A 11 120.33 46.07 0.35
N GLY A 12 120.86 44.92 -0.09
CA GLY A 12 120.08 43.77 -0.54
C GLY A 12 119.22 43.17 0.57
N ALA A 13 119.78 43.00 1.77
CA ALA A 13 119.02 42.55 2.95
C ALA A 13 117.93 43.54 3.34
N SER A 14 118.23 44.86 3.35
CA SER A 14 117.24 45.91 3.65
C SER A 14 116.11 45.93 2.61
N LEU A 15 116.42 45.79 1.32
CA LEU A 15 115.42 45.68 0.26
C LEU A 15 114.58 44.41 0.40
N PHE A 16 115.20 43.26 0.72
CA PHE A 16 114.50 42.01 0.97
C PHE A 16 113.52 42.13 2.15
N PHE A 17 113.96 42.67 3.29
CA PHE A 17 113.09 42.92 4.43
C PHE A 17 111.97 43.90 4.11
N TYR A 18 112.24 44.95 3.34
CA TYR A 18 111.23 45.93 2.91
C TYR A 18 110.19 45.31 1.97
N LEU A 19 110.61 44.52 0.98
CA LEU A 19 109.70 43.78 0.09
C LEU A 19 108.87 42.75 0.86
N ASN A 20 109.49 42.05 1.81
CA ASN A 20 108.79 41.09 2.67
C ASN A 20 107.73 41.82 3.53
N PHE A 21 108.08 42.95 4.14
CA PHE A 21 107.16 43.80 4.90
C PHE A 21 105.99 44.31 4.04
N LEU A 22 106.25 44.78 2.81
CA LEU A 22 105.20 45.18 1.88
C LEU A 22 104.26 44.02 1.54
N ASN A 23 104.81 42.82 1.30
CA ASN A 23 104.03 41.63 1.03
C ASN A 23 103.17 41.22 2.25
N THR A 24 103.73 41.25 3.46
CA THR A 24 102.98 40.97 4.69
C THR A 24 101.87 41.99 4.91
N ASN A 25 102.11 43.28 4.67
CA ASN A 25 101.07 44.32 4.75
C ASN A 25 99.97 44.09 3.72
N ALA A 26 100.31 43.73 2.48
CA ALA A 26 99.31 43.42 1.46
C ALA A 26 98.45 42.22 1.87
N GLN A 27 99.06 41.16 2.40
CA GLN A 27 98.32 40.01 2.94
C GLN A 27 97.43 40.39 4.12
N LEU A 28 97.90 41.25 5.03
CA LEU A 28 97.11 41.73 6.17
C LEU A 28 95.86 42.48 5.70
N TYR A 29 95.99 43.38 4.72
CA TYR A 29 94.85 44.09 4.13
C TYR A 29 93.84 43.13 3.48
N THR A 30 94.32 42.10 2.78
CA THR A 30 93.44 41.07 2.19
C THR A 30 92.67 40.32 3.26
N VAL A 31 93.36 39.86 4.32
CA VAL A 31 92.73 39.14 5.44
C VAL A 31 91.72 40.03 6.18
N GLU A 32 92.00 41.32 6.35
CA GLU A 32 91.07 42.27 6.96
C GLU A 32 89.81 42.48 6.11
N ALA A 33 89.96 42.55 4.79
CA ALA A 33 88.83 42.64 3.87
C ALA A 33 87.97 41.38 3.88
N GLU A 34 88.59 40.19 3.88
CA GLU A 34 87.90 38.90 3.99
C GLU A 34 87.16 38.77 5.34
N LEU A 35 87.79 39.17 6.45
CA LEU A 35 87.18 39.16 7.77
C LEU A 35 85.93 40.04 7.83
N ASN A 36 86.00 41.25 7.26
CA ASN A 36 84.84 42.14 7.18
C ASN A 36 83.73 41.56 6.31
N SER A 37 84.07 40.93 5.18
CA SER A 37 83.11 40.24 4.32
C SER A 37 82.40 39.09 5.05
N ILE A 38 83.16 38.24 5.76
CA ILE A 38 82.62 37.14 6.57
C ILE A 38 81.70 37.67 7.67
N LYS A 39 82.07 38.77 8.33
CA LYS A 39 81.25 39.41 9.36
C LYS A 39 79.90 39.88 8.83
N VAL A 40 79.87 40.47 7.63
CA VAL A 40 78.62 40.87 6.97
C VAL A 40 77.77 39.65 6.60
N GLN A 41 78.38 38.59 6.08
CA GLN A 41 77.66 37.35 5.74
C GLN A 41 77.07 36.66 6.98
N LEU A 42 77.80 36.65 8.09
CA LEU A 42 77.33 36.08 9.36
C LEU A 42 76.09 36.82 9.85
N GLU A 43 76.09 38.15 9.77
CA GLU A 43 74.97 38.98 10.21
C GLU A 43 73.75 38.85 9.29
N SER A 44 73.98 38.68 7.99
CA SER A 44 72.91 38.33 7.02
C SER A 44 72.28 36.98 7.38
N THR A 45 73.12 35.95 7.56
CA THR A 45 72.68 34.58 7.90
C THR A 45 71.91 34.57 9.22
N ARG A 46 72.35 35.36 10.21
CA ARG A 46 71.65 35.51 11.48
C ARG A 46 70.26 36.10 11.30
N THR A 47 70.13 37.13 10.47
CA THR A 47 68.84 37.79 10.19
C THR A 47 67.88 36.83 9.50
N GLU A 48 68.36 36.05 8.53
CA GLU A 48 67.58 35.01 7.86
C GLU A 48 67.14 33.89 8.81
N MET A 49 68.01 33.49 9.75
CA MET A 49 67.68 32.51 10.79
C MET A 49 66.60 33.02 11.75
N GLU A 50 66.66 34.30 12.14
CA GLU A 50 65.64 34.92 12.98
C GLU A 50 64.30 35.04 12.24
N ALA A 51 64.31 35.35 10.93
CA ALA A 51 63.11 35.40 10.10
C ALA A 51 62.46 34.01 9.94
N THR A 52 63.24 33.00 9.57
CA THR A 52 62.75 31.61 9.42
C THR A 52 62.21 31.04 10.72
N LYS A 53 62.81 31.39 11.87
CA LYS A 53 62.25 31.05 13.18
C LYS A 53 60.87 31.66 13.40
N GLY A 54 60.68 32.92 13.01
CA GLY A 54 59.37 33.58 13.06
C GLY A 54 58.32 32.90 12.18
N GLU A 55 58.70 32.45 10.98
CA GLU A 55 57.82 31.69 10.09
C GLU A 55 57.44 30.32 10.69
N VAL A 56 58.37 29.63 11.33
CA VAL A 56 58.10 28.37 12.03
C VAL A 56 57.13 28.58 13.21
N ASP A 57 57.30 29.64 13.99
CA ASP A 57 56.40 29.94 15.10
C ASP A 57 54.99 30.30 14.57
N ALA A 58 54.89 31.07 13.49
CA ALA A 58 53.61 31.40 12.85
C ALA A 58 52.88 30.17 12.32
N THR A 59 53.57 29.31 11.57
CA THR A 59 52.99 28.07 11.03
C THR A 59 52.57 27.10 12.12
N LYS A 60 53.29 27.05 13.25
CA LYS A 60 52.89 26.27 14.43
C LYS A 60 51.57 26.78 15.02
N THR A 61 51.40 28.09 15.16
CA THR A 61 50.13 28.67 15.64
C THR A 61 48.98 28.39 14.68
N GLU A 62 49.21 28.49 13.36
CA GLU A 62 48.19 28.14 12.36
C GLU A 62 47.78 26.66 12.45
N LEU A 63 48.75 25.75 12.66
CA LEU A 63 48.49 24.34 12.85
C LEU A 63 47.61 24.09 14.08
N GLU A 64 47.91 24.72 15.21
CA GLU A 64 47.10 24.62 16.43
C GLU A 64 45.65 25.09 16.19
N VAL A 65 45.46 26.19 15.45
CA VAL A 65 44.13 26.68 15.07
C VAL A 65 43.38 25.67 14.19
N VAL A 66 44.07 25.06 13.21
CA VAL A 66 43.46 24.03 12.35
C VAL A 66 43.05 22.80 13.16
N MET A 67 43.88 22.34 14.11
CA MET A 67 43.55 21.21 14.97
C MET A 67 42.28 21.46 15.79
N VAL A 68 42.11 22.66 16.33
CA VAL A 68 40.88 23.04 17.05
C VAL A 68 39.65 23.03 16.13
N LYS A 69 39.78 23.53 14.90
CA LYS A 69 38.68 23.49 13.90
C LYS A 69 38.29 22.06 13.52
N ILE A 70 39.26 21.17 13.37
CA ILE A 70 39.01 19.75 13.09
C ILE A 70 38.21 19.12 14.25
N ALA A 71 38.66 19.30 15.49
CA ALA A 71 37.95 18.78 16.66
C ALA A 71 36.52 19.32 16.79
N SER A 72 36.30 20.60 16.48
CA SER A 72 34.97 21.21 16.42
C SER A 72 34.10 20.54 15.35
N THR A 73 34.64 20.36 14.14
CA THR A 73 33.92 19.74 13.01
C THR A 73 33.58 18.28 13.30
N GLU A 74 34.47 17.53 13.96
CA GLU A 74 34.21 16.15 14.39
C GLU A 74 33.05 16.07 15.39
N THR A 75 32.98 17.03 16.32
CA THR A 75 31.88 17.10 17.30
C THR A 75 30.54 17.41 16.62
N GLU A 76 30.52 18.36 15.68
CA GLU A 76 29.33 18.67 14.88
C GLU A 76 28.86 17.47 14.05
N LEU A 77 29.80 16.75 13.42
CA LEU A 77 29.50 15.54 12.65
C LEU A 77 28.86 14.45 13.51
N GLN A 78 29.38 14.23 14.73
CA GLN A 78 28.77 13.27 15.66
C GLN A 78 27.36 13.69 16.08
N SER A 79 27.14 14.99 16.32
CA SER A 79 25.82 15.52 16.65
C SER A 79 24.81 15.30 15.53
N ILE A 80 25.18 15.64 14.29
CA ILE A 80 24.34 15.44 13.10
C ILE A 80 24.03 13.96 12.90
N LYS A 81 25.01 13.06 13.10
CA LYS A 81 24.79 11.62 13.00
C LYS A 81 23.76 11.12 14.01
N GLY A 82 23.78 11.64 15.24
CA GLY A 82 22.78 11.32 16.24
C GLY A 82 21.38 11.80 15.85
N GLN A 83 21.28 13.04 15.36
CA GLN A 83 20.00 13.59 14.88
C GLN A 83 19.42 12.79 13.71
N LEU A 84 20.26 12.36 12.77
CA LEU A 84 19.84 11.52 11.64
C LEU A 84 19.24 10.20 12.12
N GLN A 85 19.91 9.51 13.05
CA GLN A 85 19.42 8.25 13.60
C GLN A 85 18.08 8.40 14.34
N SER A 86 17.90 9.52 15.07
CA SER A 86 16.61 9.84 15.69
C SER A 86 15.51 10.05 14.65
N ALA A 87 15.78 10.82 13.60
CA ALA A 87 14.82 11.07 12.53
C ALA A 87 14.43 9.78 11.78
N GLU A 88 15.39 8.87 11.52
CA GLU A 88 15.12 7.56 10.92
C GLU A 88 14.17 6.71 11.79
N THR A 89 14.34 6.76 13.11
CA THR A 89 13.50 6.02 14.07
C THR A 89 12.07 6.59 14.12
N GLU A 90 11.94 7.92 14.10
CA GLU A 90 10.63 8.59 14.04
C GLU A 90 9.89 8.29 12.74
N LEU A 91 10.60 8.31 11.61
CA LEU A 91 10.02 7.97 10.30
C LEU A 91 9.52 6.53 10.24
N ALA A 92 10.29 5.58 10.78
CA ALA A 92 9.88 4.18 10.86
C ALA A 92 8.60 4.02 11.71
N SER A 93 8.54 4.72 12.85
CA SER A 93 7.38 4.69 13.74
C SER A 93 6.12 5.29 13.08
N ALA A 94 6.27 6.44 12.40
CA ALA A 94 5.16 7.08 11.67
C ALA A 94 4.64 6.19 10.53
N SER A 95 5.56 5.53 9.81
CA SER A 95 5.19 4.60 8.73
C SER A 95 4.41 3.40 9.25
N ALA A 96 4.80 2.84 10.40
CA ALA A 96 4.06 1.74 11.04
C ALA A 96 2.66 2.18 11.47
N SER A 97 2.51 3.36 12.09
CA SER A 97 1.20 3.90 12.46
C SER A 97 0.29 4.13 11.25
N LEU A 98 0.84 4.61 10.13
CA LEU A 98 0.09 4.79 8.89
C LEU A 98 -0.42 3.45 8.35
N GLY A 99 0.41 2.40 8.41
CA GLY A 99 0.01 1.04 8.04
C GLY A 99 -1.15 0.51 8.88
N THR A 100 -1.16 0.75 10.20
CA THR A 100 -2.26 0.37 11.09
C THR A 100 -3.55 1.12 10.73
N ILE A 101 -3.48 2.44 10.54
CA ILE A 101 -4.66 3.26 10.19
C ILE A 101 -5.25 2.82 8.85
N GLN A 102 -4.41 2.45 7.87
CA GLN A 102 -4.89 1.94 6.59
C GLN A 102 -5.68 0.63 6.76
N ALA A 103 -5.17 -0.31 7.57
CA ALA A 103 -5.88 -1.56 7.82
C ALA A 103 -7.22 -1.35 8.54
N GLU A 104 -7.27 -0.44 9.51
CA GLU A 104 -8.52 -0.07 10.19
C GLU A 104 -9.52 0.60 9.23
N MET A 105 -9.03 1.42 8.29
CA MET A 105 -9.86 2.04 7.26
C MET A 105 -10.47 1.01 6.32
N ASP A 106 -9.68 0.04 5.86
CA ASP A 106 -10.15 -1.04 4.98
C ASP A 106 -11.21 -1.93 5.69
N GLU A 107 -11.04 -2.19 6.99
CA GLU A 107 -12.03 -2.88 7.82
C GLU A 107 -13.33 -2.08 7.91
N LYS A 108 -13.24 -0.77 8.18
CA LYS A 108 -14.42 0.11 8.26
C LYS A 108 -15.14 0.25 6.93
N GLU A 109 -14.42 0.28 5.81
CA GLU A 109 -15.03 0.31 4.49
C GLU A 109 -15.82 -0.98 4.21
N THR A 110 -15.29 -2.12 4.63
CA THR A 110 -16.00 -3.41 4.54
C THR A 110 -17.29 -3.40 5.38
N GLU A 111 -17.21 -2.95 6.65
CA GLU A 111 -18.38 -2.84 7.53
C GLU A 111 -19.45 -1.89 6.95
N LEU A 112 -19.04 -0.80 6.30
CA LEU A 112 -19.93 0.17 5.66
C LEU A 112 -20.69 -0.45 4.47
N VAL A 113 -19.99 -1.24 3.65
CA VAL A 113 -20.60 -1.97 2.53
C VAL A 113 -21.62 -2.98 3.03
N GLU A 114 -21.28 -3.76 4.06
CA GLU A 114 -22.21 -4.73 4.66
C GLU A 114 -23.47 -4.03 5.22
N LEU A 115 -23.29 -2.89 5.87
CA LEU A 115 -24.41 -2.10 6.40
C LEU A 115 -25.29 -1.51 5.29
N GLN A 116 -24.69 -1.07 4.18
CA GLN A 116 -25.45 -0.58 3.02
C GLN A 116 -26.31 -1.68 2.40
N ILE A 117 -25.75 -2.88 2.22
CA ILE A 117 -26.50 -4.05 1.72
C ILE A 117 -27.67 -4.34 2.66
N SER A 118 -27.43 -4.33 3.97
CA SER A 118 -28.50 -4.55 4.96
C SER A 118 -29.59 -3.48 4.89
N TYR A 119 -29.22 -2.21 4.75
CA TYR A 119 -30.15 -1.10 4.65
C TYR A 119 -31.00 -1.15 3.37
N GLU A 120 -30.39 -1.46 2.22
CA GLU A 120 -31.11 -1.61 0.95
C GLU A 120 -32.12 -2.77 1.00
N GLY A 121 -31.76 -3.90 1.64
CA GLY A 121 -32.68 -5.00 1.89
C GLY A 121 -33.89 -4.59 2.74
N LEU A 122 -33.66 -3.77 3.77
CA LEU A 122 -34.75 -3.26 4.63
C LEU A 122 -35.66 -2.29 3.86
N MET A 123 -35.09 -1.37 3.09
CA MET A 123 -35.84 -0.35 2.35
C MET A 123 -36.69 -0.93 1.20
N THR A 124 -36.32 -2.11 0.70
CA THR A 124 -37.07 -2.85 -0.32
C THR A 124 -38.13 -3.80 0.28
N GLY A 125 -38.34 -3.77 1.61
CA GLY A 125 -39.46 -4.44 2.27
C GLY A 125 -39.27 -5.94 2.55
N HIS A 126 -38.08 -6.49 2.30
CA HIS A 126 -37.77 -7.90 2.55
C HIS A 126 -36.94 -8.01 3.83
N GLY A 127 -37.59 -8.34 4.94
CA GLY A 127 -36.86 -8.89 6.07
C GLY A 127 -36.16 -10.18 5.64
N TYR A 128 -34.86 -10.10 5.36
CA TYR A 128 -33.94 -11.18 4.96
C TYR A 128 -34.14 -11.76 3.53
N THR A 129 -33.58 -11.06 2.52
CA THR A 129 -33.05 -11.63 1.24
C THR A 129 -33.97 -12.52 0.39
N ILE A 130 -35.29 -12.29 0.40
CA ILE A 130 -36.19 -12.94 -0.56
C ILE A 130 -36.19 -12.12 -1.86
N THR A 131 -35.87 -12.74 -3.00
CA THR A 131 -35.77 -12.06 -4.31
C THR A 131 -36.53 -12.80 -5.40
N ASP A 132 -37.06 -12.06 -6.37
CA ASP A 132 -37.61 -12.62 -7.60
C ASP A 132 -36.53 -13.47 -8.33
N PRO A 133 -36.76 -14.77 -8.57
CA PRO A 133 -35.75 -15.64 -9.16
C PRO A 133 -35.62 -15.42 -10.68
N THR A 134 -34.50 -15.82 -11.29
CA THR A 134 -34.51 -16.12 -12.73
C THR A 134 -35.33 -17.39 -12.99
N TYR A 135 -35.83 -17.57 -14.21
CA TYR A 135 -36.48 -18.82 -14.62
C TYR A 135 -35.60 -20.05 -14.35
N SER A 136 -34.29 -19.94 -14.57
CA SER A 136 -33.37 -21.04 -14.32
C SER A 136 -33.22 -21.37 -12.82
N GLU A 137 -33.23 -20.36 -11.95
CA GLU A 137 -33.17 -20.57 -10.50
C GLU A 137 -34.46 -21.16 -9.97
N MET A 138 -35.61 -20.67 -10.43
CA MET A 138 -36.93 -21.24 -10.15
C MET A 138 -36.97 -22.73 -10.54
N MET A 139 -36.60 -23.07 -11.79
CA MET A 139 -36.61 -24.47 -12.23
C MET A 139 -35.61 -25.35 -11.46
N ARG A 140 -34.47 -24.80 -11.01
CA ARG A 140 -33.53 -25.55 -10.16
C ARG A 140 -34.13 -25.80 -8.78
N PHE A 141 -34.76 -24.79 -8.18
CA PHE A 141 -35.46 -24.93 -6.91
C PHE A 141 -36.56 -25.98 -6.98
N LEU A 142 -37.47 -25.88 -7.96
CA LEU A 142 -38.56 -26.84 -8.14
C LEU A 142 -38.05 -28.27 -8.35
N LYS A 143 -36.94 -28.44 -9.07
CA LYS A 143 -36.31 -29.75 -9.29
C LYS A 143 -35.71 -30.35 -8.01
N ASP A 144 -35.15 -29.53 -7.13
CA ASP A 144 -34.51 -29.96 -5.89
C ASP A 144 -35.52 -30.14 -4.74
N ASP A 145 -36.69 -29.51 -4.87
CA ASP A 145 -37.81 -29.61 -3.92
C ASP A 145 -38.47 -30.99 -3.96
N ASP A 146 -39.21 -31.33 -2.89
CA ASP A 146 -39.94 -32.60 -2.77
C ASP A 146 -41.40 -32.47 -2.34
N THR A 147 -41.98 -31.28 -2.51
CA THR A 147 -43.39 -31.01 -2.18
C THR A 147 -44.32 -31.93 -2.97
N ASP A 148 -43.99 -32.20 -4.24
CA ASP A 148 -44.67 -33.13 -5.14
C ASP A 148 -44.71 -34.59 -4.63
N LYS A 149 -43.77 -34.96 -3.74
CA LYS A 149 -43.65 -36.32 -3.20
C LYS A 149 -44.54 -36.56 -1.98
N ALA A 150 -45.16 -35.52 -1.42
CA ALA A 150 -46.05 -35.65 -0.28
C ALA A 150 -47.38 -36.35 -0.64
N GLU A 151 -47.94 -37.11 0.29
CA GLU A 151 -49.22 -37.79 0.09
C GLU A 151 -50.38 -36.80 0.28
N TYR A 152 -51.32 -36.78 -0.68
CA TYR A 152 -52.54 -36.00 -0.54
C TYR A 152 -53.47 -36.64 0.51
N ILE A 153 -53.83 -35.88 1.55
CA ILE A 153 -54.71 -36.34 2.62
C ILE A 153 -55.93 -35.43 2.67
N LYS A 154 -57.07 -35.94 2.19
CA LYS A 154 -58.32 -35.19 2.14
C LYS A 154 -58.73 -34.68 3.54
N GLY A 155 -58.96 -33.37 3.64
CA GLY A 155 -59.34 -32.65 4.86
C GLY A 155 -58.18 -32.34 5.82
N GLU A 156 -56.96 -32.79 5.54
CA GLU A 156 -55.79 -32.57 6.41
C GLU A 156 -54.61 -31.94 5.65
N TYR A 157 -54.28 -32.44 4.46
CA TYR A 157 -53.18 -31.97 3.61
C TYR A 157 -53.63 -31.98 2.15
N GLU A 158 -54.18 -30.85 1.72
CA GLU A 158 -54.72 -30.62 0.38
C GLU A 158 -53.91 -29.53 -0.36
N CYS A 159 -54.38 -29.04 -1.52
CA CYS A 159 -53.69 -28.02 -2.34
C CYS A 159 -53.12 -26.84 -1.53
N THR A 160 -53.82 -26.38 -0.50
CA THR A 160 -53.36 -25.31 0.40
C THR A 160 -52.08 -25.70 1.16
N GLY A 161 -51.95 -26.95 1.58
CA GLY A 161 -50.77 -27.48 2.28
C GLY A 161 -49.56 -27.56 1.36
N PHE A 162 -49.72 -28.16 0.17
CA PHE A 162 -48.66 -28.21 -0.84
C PHE A 162 -48.17 -26.80 -1.22
N ALA A 163 -49.07 -25.87 -1.53
CA ALA A 163 -48.70 -24.50 -1.87
C ALA A 163 -48.01 -23.78 -0.70
N THR A 164 -48.46 -24.02 0.54
CA THR A 164 -47.83 -23.43 1.73
C THR A 164 -46.41 -23.94 1.92
N ASP A 165 -46.20 -25.26 1.81
CA ASP A 165 -44.87 -25.85 1.99
C ASP A 165 -43.90 -25.41 0.90
N LEU A 166 -44.34 -25.36 -0.36
CA LEU A 166 -43.50 -24.86 -1.45
C LEU A 166 -43.13 -23.39 -1.24
N CYS A 167 -44.06 -22.54 -0.80
CA CYS A 167 -43.77 -21.13 -0.48
C CYS A 167 -42.77 -20.99 0.68
N ASN A 168 -42.97 -21.73 1.78
CA ASN A 168 -42.06 -21.69 2.92
C ASN A 168 -40.64 -22.14 2.55
N ARG A 169 -40.52 -23.18 1.72
CA ARG A 169 -39.22 -23.68 1.25
C ARG A 169 -38.57 -22.75 0.24
N ALA A 170 -39.35 -22.09 -0.61
CA ALA A 170 -38.83 -21.04 -1.48
C ALA A 170 -38.26 -19.89 -0.63
N GLU A 171 -38.98 -19.49 0.42
CA GLU A 171 -38.51 -18.48 1.39
C GLU A 171 -37.23 -18.91 2.11
N GLU A 172 -37.10 -20.17 2.57
CA GLU A 172 -35.85 -20.70 3.13
C GLU A 172 -34.67 -20.65 2.15
N LYS A 173 -34.95 -20.62 0.84
CA LYS A 173 -33.96 -20.45 -0.24
C LYS A 173 -33.78 -19.00 -0.69
N GLY A 174 -34.48 -18.04 -0.07
CA GLY A 174 -34.46 -16.63 -0.48
C GLY A 174 -35.16 -16.37 -1.82
N ILE A 175 -36.07 -17.23 -2.23
CA ILE A 175 -36.80 -17.13 -3.49
C ILE A 175 -38.19 -16.54 -3.22
N ARG A 176 -38.50 -15.43 -3.89
CA ARG A 176 -39.83 -14.82 -3.84
C ARG A 176 -40.79 -15.64 -4.68
N CYS A 177 -41.92 -15.98 -4.07
CA CYS A 177 -43.03 -16.62 -4.73
C CYS A 177 -44.34 -16.09 -4.15
N GLY A 178 -45.44 -16.28 -4.87
CA GLY A 178 -46.77 -15.87 -4.48
C GLY A 178 -47.66 -17.07 -4.23
N TYR A 179 -48.43 -17.01 -3.15
CA TYR A 179 -49.52 -17.94 -2.87
C TYR A 179 -50.73 -17.56 -3.73
N VAL A 180 -51.19 -18.47 -4.59
CA VAL A 180 -52.22 -18.18 -5.58
C VAL A 180 -53.51 -18.88 -5.21
N SER A 181 -54.57 -18.10 -5.01
CA SER A 181 -55.93 -18.62 -4.81
C SER A 181 -56.74 -18.48 -6.09
N ILE A 182 -57.34 -19.59 -6.53
CA ILE A 182 -58.21 -19.70 -7.70
C ILE A 182 -59.62 -20.00 -7.23
N ARG A 183 -60.63 -19.27 -7.74
CA ARG A 183 -62.04 -19.52 -7.43
C ARG A 183 -62.79 -20.15 -8.61
N PHE A 184 -63.57 -21.20 -8.32
CA PHE A 184 -64.48 -21.88 -9.25
C PHE A 184 -65.96 -21.51 -9.04
N PRO A 185 -66.87 -21.80 -9.99
CA PRO A 185 -68.26 -21.33 -9.94
C PRO A 185 -69.10 -21.88 -8.79
N ASP A 186 -68.78 -23.07 -8.30
CA ASP A 186 -69.48 -23.71 -7.19
C ASP A 186 -68.97 -23.28 -5.79
N GLY A 187 -68.06 -22.30 -5.75
CA GLY A 187 -67.48 -21.76 -4.53
C GLY A 187 -66.30 -22.58 -3.98
N ARG A 188 -65.90 -23.68 -4.64
CA ARG A 188 -64.62 -24.33 -4.36
C ARG A 188 -63.46 -23.42 -4.75
N GLY A 189 -62.36 -23.59 -4.04
CA GLY A 189 -61.08 -22.95 -4.36
C GLY A 189 -60.04 -23.98 -4.75
N HIS A 190 -59.04 -23.53 -5.49
CA HIS A 190 -57.80 -24.25 -5.72
C HIS A 190 -56.62 -23.36 -5.40
N THR A 191 -55.51 -23.95 -4.94
CA THR A 191 -54.33 -23.19 -4.53
C THR A 191 -53.10 -23.69 -5.26
N ILE A 192 -52.39 -22.76 -5.90
CA ILE A 192 -51.13 -23.02 -6.59
C ILE A 192 -50.09 -21.98 -6.18
N VAL A 193 -48.89 -22.03 -6.76
CA VAL A 193 -47.81 -21.07 -6.50
C VAL A 193 -47.47 -20.29 -7.76
N ALA A 194 -47.07 -19.04 -7.61
CA ALA A 194 -46.55 -18.22 -8.69
C ALA A 194 -45.12 -17.73 -8.40
N PHE A 195 -44.31 -17.58 -9.43
CA PHE A 195 -43.01 -16.93 -9.36
C PHE A 195 -42.99 -15.79 -10.36
N ASP A 196 -42.69 -14.56 -9.93
CA ASP A 196 -42.41 -13.47 -10.85
C ASP A 196 -40.94 -13.56 -11.24
N THR A 197 -40.66 -14.16 -12.38
CA THR A 197 -39.28 -14.37 -12.81
C THR A 197 -38.73 -13.12 -13.49
N ILE A 198 -37.49 -12.74 -13.18
CA ILE A 198 -36.91 -11.49 -13.69
C ILE A 198 -36.65 -11.50 -15.21
N ASP A 199 -36.66 -12.67 -15.85
CA ASP A 199 -36.33 -12.86 -17.27
C ASP A 199 -37.45 -13.49 -18.12
N LYS A 200 -38.50 -14.08 -17.51
CA LYS A 200 -39.67 -14.64 -18.22
C LYS A 200 -41.02 -14.15 -17.70
N GLY A 201 -41.04 -13.27 -16.70
CA GLY A 201 -42.24 -12.75 -16.08
C GLY A 201 -42.92 -13.77 -15.18
N LEU A 202 -44.22 -13.55 -14.94
CA LEU A 202 -45.02 -14.32 -14.01
C LEU A 202 -45.33 -15.73 -14.53
N ILE A 203 -45.03 -16.74 -13.72
CA ILE A 203 -45.23 -18.16 -14.03
C ILE A 203 -46.00 -18.82 -12.88
N TYR A 204 -46.99 -19.62 -13.22
CA TYR A 204 -47.78 -20.37 -12.25
C TYR A 204 -47.40 -21.85 -12.26
N PHE A 205 -47.52 -22.50 -11.12
CA PHE A 205 -47.03 -23.85 -10.90
C PHE A 205 -47.93 -24.63 -9.94
N GLU A 206 -48.33 -25.83 -10.35
CA GLU A 206 -49.09 -26.79 -9.56
C GLU A 206 -48.14 -27.58 -8.65
N PRO A 207 -48.07 -27.28 -7.34
CA PRO A 207 -47.08 -27.86 -6.43
C PRO A 207 -47.31 -29.36 -6.18
N GLN A 208 -48.51 -29.89 -6.48
CA GLN A 208 -48.80 -31.30 -6.27
C GLN A 208 -48.14 -32.22 -7.31
N TYR A 209 -47.75 -31.70 -8.48
CA TYR A 209 -47.29 -32.50 -9.62
C TYR A 209 -46.10 -31.92 -10.36
N ASP A 210 -45.56 -30.81 -9.87
CA ASP A 210 -44.51 -30.05 -10.53
C ASP A 210 -44.86 -29.60 -11.98
N ASP A 211 -46.13 -29.23 -12.19
CA ASP A 211 -46.61 -28.85 -13.52
C ASP A 211 -46.78 -27.34 -13.68
N PRO A 212 -46.23 -26.74 -14.75
CA PRO A 212 -46.55 -25.36 -15.13
C PRO A 212 -48.04 -25.18 -15.43
N VAL A 213 -48.57 -24.01 -15.13
CA VAL A 213 -49.97 -23.65 -15.39
C VAL A 213 -50.05 -22.36 -16.21
N GLU A 214 -50.66 -22.42 -17.39
CA GLU A 214 -50.98 -21.28 -18.24
C GLU A 214 -52.38 -20.75 -17.90
N ILE A 215 -52.46 -19.97 -16.83
CA ILE A 215 -53.74 -19.44 -16.30
C ILE A 215 -54.48 -18.57 -17.33
N GLU A 216 -55.74 -18.89 -17.57
CA GLU A 216 -56.67 -18.09 -18.37
C GLU A 216 -58.05 -18.03 -17.73
N ILE A 217 -58.50 -16.82 -17.35
CA ILE A 217 -59.83 -16.61 -16.78
C ILE A 217 -60.90 -17.00 -17.82
N GLY A 218 -61.89 -17.78 -17.38
CA GLY A 218 -62.95 -18.31 -18.24
C GLY A 218 -62.62 -19.65 -18.90
N LYS A 219 -61.40 -20.18 -18.72
CA LYS A 219 -61.07 -21.57 -19.09
C LYS A 219 -61.17 -22.51 -17.88
N PRO A 220 -61.53 -23.80 -18.10
CA PRO A 220 -61.38 -24.84 -17.09
C PRO A 220 -59.92 -24.99 -16.65
N PHE A 221 -59.68 -25.12 -15.34
CA PHE A 221 -58.33 -25.24 -14.78
C PHE A 221 -57.56 -26.43 -15.36
N TYR A 222 -58.21 -27.59 -15.51
CA TYR A 222 -57.55 -28.78 -16.08
C TYR A 222 -56.99 -28.57 -17.50
N GLN A 223 -57.50 -27.59 -18.26
CA GLN A 223 -57.00 -27.22 -19.59
C GLN A 223 -55.83 -26.24 -19.55
N CYS A 224 -55.59 -25.61 -18.40
CA CYS A 224 -54.53 -24.63 -18.20
C CYS A 224 -53.23 -25.29 -17.72
N VAL A 225 -53.29 -26.52 -17.17
CA VAL A 225 -52.09 -27.23 -16.72
C VAL A 225 -51.33 -27.81 -17.92
N VAL A 226 -50.00 -27.69 -17.91
CA VAL A 226 -49.08 -28.18 -18.95
C VAL A 226 -48.29 -29.37 -18.38
N PRO A 227 -48.73 -30.63 -18.58
CA PRO A 227 -48.20 -31.76 -17.82
C PRO A 227 -46.81 -32.19 -18.25
N SER A 228 -45.91 -32.36 -17.28
CA SER A 228 -44.53 -32.82 -17.48
C SER A 228 -44.48 -34.36 -17.50
N GLY A 229 -44.94 -34.99 -18.59
CA GLY A 229 -44.85 -36.46 -18.68
C GLY A 229 -45.80 -37.16 -19.63
N GLY A 230 -46.59 -36.42 -20.41
CA GLY A 230 -47.50 -36.99 -21.43
C GLY A 230 -48.78 -37.60 -20.88
N TYR A 231 -49.11 -37.37 -19.60
CA TYR A 231 -50.46 -37.57 -19.07
C TYR A 231 -51.33 -36.33 -19.33
N THR A 232 -52.65 -36.50 -19.23
CA THR A 232 -53.63 -35.42 -19.36
C THR A 232 -54.36 -35.29 -18.04
N TYR A 233 -54.56 -34.06 -17.58
CA TYR A 233 -55.50 -33.81 -16.48
C TYR A 233 -56.90 -34.18 -16.96
N GLU A 234 -57.54 -35.07 -16.23
CA GLU A 234 -58.90 -35.49 -16.55
C GLU A 234 -59.86 -34.36 -16.25
N LYS A 235 -60.87 -34.21 -17.12
CA LYS A 235 -61.95 -33.27 -16.89
C LYS A 235 -62.67 -33.67 -15.61
N SER A 236 -62.76 -32.74 -14.65
CA SER A 236 -63.54 -32.95 -13.43
C SER A 236 -65.03 -33.11 -13.74
N ASP A 237 -65.72 -33.92 -12.93
CA ASP A 237 -67.19 -33.99 -12.92
C ASP A 237 -67.84 -32.68 -12.47
N GLN A 238 -67.05 -31.80 -11.85
CA GLN A 238 -67.46 -30.50 -11.35
C GLN A 238 -66.88 -29.38 -12.24
N ASP A 239 -67.60 -28.26 -12.35
CA ASP A 239 -67.14 -27.12 -13.16
C ASP A 239 -65.94 -26.44 -12.47
N ASP A 240 -64.77 -26.52 -13.11
CA ASP A 240 -63.50 -25.93 -12.68
C ASP A 240 -63.10 -24.73 -13.54
N THR A 241 -64.08 -24.04 -14.16
CA THR A 241 -63.84 -22.78 -14.88
C THR A 241 -63.26 -21.72 -13.94
N ILE A 242 -62.08 -21.20 -14.28
CA ILE A 242 -61.39 -20.16 -13.50
C ILE A 242 -62.20 -18.85 -13.55
N LEU A 243 -62.73 -18.41 -12.41
CA LEU A 243 -63.47 -17.15 -12.32
C LEU A 243 -62.61 -15.98 -11.81
N GLU A 244 -61.70 -16.25 -10.88
CA GLU A 244 -60.83 -15.26 -10.27
C GLU A 244 -59.51 -15.92 -9.87
N VAL A 245 -58.43 -15.16 -10.00
CA VAL A 245 -57.09 -15.53 -9.55
C VAL A 245 -56.56 -14.38 -8.69
N LEU A 246 -56.19 -14.69 -7.46
CA LEU A 246 -55.59 -13.77 -6.51
C LEU A 246 -54.20 -14.26 -6.15
N ILE A 247 -53.21 -13.38 -6.22
CA ILE A 247 -51.83 -13.67 -5.82
C ILE A 247 -51.52 -12.88 -4.55
N ALA A 248 -51.11 -13.58 -3.50
CA ALA A 248 -50.56 -13.00 -2.29
C ALA A 248 -49.04 -13.21 -2.29
N TRP A 249 -48.28 -12.12 -2.26
CA TRP A 249 -46.82 -12.11 -2.21
C TRP A 249 -46.30 -12.03 -0.79
#